data_AF-A0A2A3HFG3-F1
#
_entry.id   AF-A0A2A3HFG3-F1
#
_cell.length_a   1.000
_cell.length_b   1.000
_cell.length_c   1.000
_cell.angle_alpha   90.00
_cell.angle_beta   90.00
_cell.angle_gamma   90.00
#
_symmetry.space_group_name_H-M   'P 1'
#
loop_
_entity.id
_entity.type
_entity.pdbx_description
1 polymer ?
#
loop_
_entity_poly.entity_id
_entity_poly.type
_entity_poly.pdbx_seq_one_letter_code
_entity_poly.pdbx_strand_id
1 'polypeptide(L)'
;MKVFARILFALTLWVLVSCGGTKSAQQVMAEDRAYMYKEAYKAYIDAENKYLNLLFNIERLPEEEELWIMKREQMRELELLRTSMLQARGDLDESLQDWEKYLSELQKETAISTTRARFRNGNPNDERTSPGQLLPGEFLQDSIRKAQSQMRR
;
A
#
# COMPACT_ATOMS: atom_id res chain seq x y z
N MET A 1 -42.62 -16.54 -5.32
CA MET A 1 -41.30 -16.96 -4.81
C MET A 1 -40.11 -16.58 -5.71
N LYS A 2 -40.18 -16.67 -7.05
CA LYS A 2 -39.05 -16.35 -7.95
C LYS A 2 -38.56 -14.89 -7.91
N VAL A 3 -39.44 -13.93 -7.62
CA VAL A 3 -39.09 -12.50 -7.55
C VAL A 3 -38.31 -12.18 -6.25
N PHE A 4 -38.70 -12.79 -5.14
CA PHE A 4 -38.05 -12.60 -3.83
C PHE A 4 -36.60 -13.14 -3.85
N ALA A 5 -36.37 -14.30 -4.49
CA ALA A 5 -35.04 -14.86 -4.66
C ALA A 5 -34.10 -13.99 -5.51
N ARG A 6 -34.62 -13.30 -6.53
CA ARG A 6 -33.84 -12.38 -7.38
C ARG A 6 -33.44 -11.10 -6.64
N ILE A 7 -34.34 -10.56 -5.80
CA ILE A 7 -34.05 -9.38 -4.98
C ILE A 7 -33.00 -9.71 -3.92
N LEU A 8 -33.12 -10.88 -3.27
CA LEU A 8 -32.17 -11.31 -2.25
C LEU A 8 -30.76 -11.55 -2.82
N PHE A 9 -30.68 -12.11 -4.04
CA PHE A 9 -29.40 -12.30 -4.75
C PHE A 9 -28.75 -10.97 -5.16
N ALA A 10 -29.55 -10.00 -5.62
CA ALA A 10 -29.06 -8.66 -5.98
C ALA A 10 -28.55 -7.89 -4.76
N LEU A 11 -29.23 -8.01 -3.61
CA LEU A 11 -28.81 -7.41 -2.34
C LEU A 11 -27.49 -8.00 -1.83
N THR A 12 -27.32 -9.32 -1.89
CA THR A 12 -26.04 -9.95 -1.51
C THR A 12 -24.89 -9.56 -2.42
N LEU A 13 -25.15 -9.36 -3.72
CA LEU A 13 -24.14 -8.91 -4.67
C LEU A 13 -23.69 -7.47 -4.38
N TRP A 14 -24.62 -6.59 -4.00
CA TRP A 14 -24.34 -5.20 -3.62
C TRP A 14 -23.51 -5.09 -2.33
N VAL A 15 -23.81 -5.93 -1.33
CA VAL A 15 -23.05 -5.96 -0.07
C VAL A 15 -21.61 -6.43 -0.28
N LEU A 16 -21.38 -7.40 -1.17
CA LEU A 16 -20.04 -7.91 -1.47
C LEU A 16 -19.18 -6.90 -2.25
N VAL A 17 -19.77 -6.09 -3.13
CA VAL A 17 -19.05 -5.01 -3.85
C VAL A 17 -18.64 -3.87 -2.89
N SER A 18 -19.42 -3.63 -1.84
CA SER A 18 -19.13 -2.57 -0.86
C SER A 18 -17.93 -2.84 0.05
N CYS A 19 -17.52 -4.11 0.24
CA CYS A 19 -16.40 -4.44 1.13
C CYS A 19 -15.04 -4.52 0.42
N GLY A 20 -14.99 -4.51 -0.92
CA GLY A 20 -13.73 -4.65 -1.67
C GLY A 20 -12.95 -3.35 -1.94
N GLY A 21 -13.51 -2.19 -1.56
CA GLY A 21 -12.99 -0.88 -1.96
C GLY A 21 -12.28 -0.05 -0.88
N THR A 22 -12.11 -0.57 0.34
CA THR A 22 -11.47 0.20 1.41
C THR A 22 -9.96 0.26 1.20
N LYS A 23 -9.42 1.46 0.95
CA LYS A 23 -7.98 1.71 0.84
C LYS A 23 -7.28 1.32 2.15
N SER A 24 -6.07 0.76 2.05
CA SER A 24 -5.25 0.51 3.23
C SER A 24 -4.80 1.82 3.87
N ALA A 25 -4.50 1.82 5.17
CA ALA A 25 -4.01 3.01 5.86
C ALA A 25 -2.72 3.56 5.20
N GLN A 26 -1.84 2.66 4.74
CA GLN A 26 -0.61 3.01 4.03
C GLN A 26 -0.88 3.69 2.69
N GLN A 27 -1.91 3.23 1.96
CA GLN A 27 -2.33 3.87 0.71
C GLN A 27 -2.88 5.29 0.97
N VAL A 28 -3.73 5.45 1.99
CA VAL A 28 -4.29 6.77 2.34
C VAL A 28 -3.16 7.75 2.74
N MET A 29 -2.21 7.29 3.55
CA MET A 29 -1.06 8.10 3.93
C MET A 29 -0.22 8.54 2.71
N ALA A 30 0.08 7.64 1.77
CA ALA A 30 0.82 8.00 0.56
C ALA A 30 0.05 9.02 -0.31
N GLU A 31 -1.27 8.86 -0.44
CA GLU A 31 -2.12 9.80 -1.18
C GLU A 31 -2.18 11.19 -0.53
N ASP A 32 -2.32 11.24 0.80
CA ASP A 32 -2.31 12.49 1.56
C ASP A 32 -0.97 13.21 1.42
N ARG A 33 0.15 12.49 1.54
CA ARG A 33 1.49 13.09 1.36
C ARG A 33 1.73 13.57 -0.08
N ALA A 34 1.19 12.86 -1.07
CA ALA A 34 1.26 13.28 -2.46
C ALA A 34 0.49 14.59 -2.70
N TYR A 35 -0.67 14.73 -2.05
CA TYR A 35 -1.44 15.97 -2.08
C TYR A 35 -0.68 17.13 -1.44
N MET A 36 -0.10 16.93 -0.26
CA MET A 36 0.69 17.95 0.45
C MET A 36 1.91 18.41 -0.37
N TYR A 37 2.65 17.48 -0.99
CA TYR A 37 3.76 17.82 -1.88
C TYR A 37 3.28 18.65 -3.08
N LYS A 38 2.16 18.27 -3.69
CA LYS A 38 1.58 19.01 -4.84
C LYS A 38 1.23 20.44 -4.47
N GLU A 39 0.64 20.67 -3.30
CA GLU A 39 0.33 22.02 -2.82
C GLU A 39 1.60 22.84 -2.56
N ALA A 40 2.58 22.26 -1.87
CA ALA A 40 3.85 22.93 -1.59
C ALA A 40 4.60 23.28 -2.88
N TYR A 41 4.62 22.37 -3.86
CA TYR A 41 5.21 22.61 -5.17
C TYR A 41 4.51 23.75 -5.92
N LYS A 42 3.18 23.77 -5.89
CA LYS A 42 2.40 24.85 -6.52
C LYS A 42 2.72 26.20 -5.89
N ALA A 43 2.75 26.29 -4.56
CA ALA A 43 3.09 27.52 -3.85
C ALA A 43 4.51 28.01 -4.19
N TYR A 44 5.47 27.09 -4.28
CA TYR A 44 6.84 27.41 -4.70
C TYR A 44 6.88 27.99 -6.12
N ILE A 45 6.23 27.36 -7.10
CA ILE A 45 6.20 27.84 -8.50
C ILE A 45 5.50 29.19 -8.61
N ASP A 46 4.41 29.41 -7.88
CA ASP A 46 3.71 30.68 -7.89
C ASP A 46 4.59 31.82 -7.33
N ALA A 47 5.38 31.54 -6.29
CA ALA A 47 6.35 32.49 -5.74
C ALA A 47 7.54 32.72 -6.69
N GLU A 48 8.03 31.68 -7.36
CA GLU A 48 9.13 31.75 -8.33
C GLU A 48 8.76 32.63 -9.53
N ASN A 49 7.54 32.48 -10.04
CA ASN A 49 7.01 33.34 -11.09
C ASN A 49 6.92 34.81 -10.67
N LYS A 50 6.51 35.10 -9.42
CA LYS A 50 6.49 36.47 -8.88
C LYS A 50 7.90 37.06 -8.80
N TYR A 51 8.86 36.26 -8.34
CA TYR A 51 10.25 36.66 -8.25
C TYR A 51 10.87 36.95 -9.61
N LEU A 52 10.64 36.07 -10.60
CA LEU A 52 11.10 36.28 -11.96
C LEU A 52 10.52 37.57 -12.57
N ASN A 53 9.22 37.82 -12.37
CA ASN A 53 8.59 39.08 -12.79
C ASN A 53 9.23 40.30 -12.12
N LEU A 54 9.56 40.21 -10.84
CA LEU A 54 10.27 41.28 -10.13
C LEU A 54 11.66 41.54 -10.72
N LEU A 55 12.41 40.49 -11.10
CA LEU A 55 13.71 40.64 -11.75
C LEU A 55 13.59 41.40 -13.08
N PHE A 56 12.58 41.10 -13.89
CA PHE A 56 12.32 41.85 -15.12
C PHE A 56 11.96 43.31 -14.86
N ASN A 57 11.24 43.61 -13.77
CA ASN A 57 10.93 44.99 -13.40
C ASN A 57 12.18 45.74 -12.94
N ILE A 58 13.05 45.10 -12.16
CA ILE A 58 14.34 45.69 -11.72
C ILE A 58 15.25 45.98 -12.92
N GLU A 59 15.30 45.06 -13.90
CA GLU A 59 16.08 45.28 -15.12
C GLU A 59 15.61 46.52 -15.90
N ARG A 60 14.30 46.78 -15.91
CA ARG A 60 13.70 47.94 -16.59
C ARG A 60 13.83 49.23 -15.79
N LEU A 61 13.78 49.16 -14.46
CA LEU A 61 13.76 50.30 -13.54
C LEU A 61 14.76 50.09 -12.39
N PRO A 62 16.08 50.12 -12.68
CA PRO A 62 17.10 49.76 -11.69
C PRO A 62 17.26 50.78 -10.55
N GLU A 63 16.81 52.02 -10.75
CA GLU A 63 16.93 53.11 -9.77
C GLU A 63 15.87 53.06 -8.67
N GLU A 64 14.82 52.23 -8.82
CA GLU A 64 13.78 52.08 -7.81
C GLU A 64 14.26 51.19 -6.64
N GLU A 65 14.65 51.83 -5.53
CA GLU A 65 15.13 51.15 -4.33
C GLU A 65 14.11 50.16 -3.74
N GLU A 66 12.81 50.46 -3.85
CA GLU A 66 11.73 49.59 -3.38
C GLU A 66 11.78 48.20 -4.00
N LEU A 67 12.09 48.09 -5.30
CA LEU A 67 12.19 46.81 -6.00
C LEU A 67 13.32 45.94 -5.44
N TRP A 68 14.43 46.56 -5.03
CA TRP A 68 15.56 45.85 -4.40
C TRP A 68 15.25 45.37 -3.00
N ILE A 69 14.44 46.11 -2.25
CA ILE A 69 13.92 45.67 -0.94
C ILE A 69 12.99 44.46 -1.15
N MET A 70 12.03 44.57 -2.07
CA MET A 70 11.12 43.47 -2.42
C MET A 70 11.87 42.21 -2.89
N LYS A 71 12.97 42.39 -3.64
CA LYS A 71 13.80 41.26 -4.11
C LYS A 71 14.36 40.46 -2.95
N ARG A 72 14.87 41.13 -1.91
CA ARG A 72 15.41 40.46 -0.72
C ARG A 72 14.32 39.70 0.03
N GLU A 73 13.13 40.28 0.15
CA GLU A 73 12.02 39.62 0.83
C GLU A 73 11.51 38.40 0.06
N GLN A 74 11.28 38.55 -1.24
CA GLN A 74 10.83 37.43 -2.10
C GLN A 74 11.88 36.32 -2.20
N MET A 75 13.17 36.65 -2.16
CA MET A 75 14.22 35.63 -2.05
C MET A 75 14.11 34.80 -0.77
N ARG A 76 13.88 35.46 0.38
CA ARG A 76 13.71 34.76 1.66
C ARG A 76 12.46 33.88 1.62
N GLU A 77 11.34 34.39 1.10
CA GLU A 77 10.11 33.62 0.95
C GLU A 77 10.33 32.39 0.05
N LEU A 78 11.04 32.55 -1.07
CA LEU A 78 11.38 31.45 -1.97
C LEU A 78 12.23 30.37 -1.30
N GLU A 79 13.22 30.75 -0.51
CA GLU A 79 14.05 29.80 0.25
C GLU A 79 13.21 29.00 1.26
N LEU A 80 12.30 29.67 1.96
CA LEU A 80 11.37 29.02 2.89
C LEU A 80 10.41 28.07 2.17
N LEU A 81 9.83 28.47 1.04
CA LEU A 81 8.94 27.60 0.26
C LEU A 81 9.69 26.42 -0.36
N ARG A 82 10.92 26.64 -0.84
CA ARG A 82 11.78 25.58 -1.36
C ARG A 82 12.08 24.53 -0.30
N THR A 83 12.46 24.97 0.90
CA THR A 83 12.75 24.04 2.01
C THR A 83 11.50 23.27 2.43
N SER A 84 10.35 23.93 2.56
CA SER A 84 9.07 23.27 2.84
C SER A 84 8.67 22.25 1.76
N MET A 85 8.82 22.61 0.48
CA MET A 85 8.54 21.70 -0.64
C MET A 85 9.48 20.48 -0.64
N LEU A 86 10.77 20.67 -0.37
CA LEU A 86 11.73 19.57 -0.29
C LEU A 86 11.43 18.64 0.89
N GLN A 87 11.00 19.20 2.03
CA GLN A 87 10.53 18.41 3.16
C GLN A 87 9.29 17.59 2.80
N ALA A 88 8.28 18.21 2.18
CA ALA A 88 7.07 17.50 1.75
C ALA A 88 7.37 16.40 0.72
N ARG A 89 8.38 16.60 -0.13
CA ARG A 89 8.87 15.55 -1.04
C ARG A 89 9.52 14.39 -0.27
N GLY A 90 10.33 14.68 0.74
CA GLY A 90 10.93 13.65 1.60
C GLY A 90 9.86 12.82 2.30
N ASP A 91 8.85 13.46 2.89
CA ASP A 91 7.71 12.79 3.53
C ASP A 91 6.93 11.90 2.54
N LEU A 92 6.77 12.36 1.29
CA LEU A 92 6.14 11.58 0.24
C LEU A 92 6.98 10.35 -0.11
N ASP A 93 8.28 10.52 -0.34
CA ASP A 93 9.19 9.43 -0.69
C ASP A 93 9.21 8.35 0.41
N GLU A 94 9.21 8.75 1.69
CA GLU A 94 9.09 7.84 2.84
C GLU A 94 7.75 7.09 2.84
N SER A 95 6.64 7.80 2.66
CA SER A 95 5.31 7.17 2.63
C SER A 95 5.12 6.18 1.46
N LEU A 96 5.76 6.45 0.32
CA LEU A 96 5.76 5.55 -0.83
C LEU A 96 6.56 4.29 -0.54
N GLN A 97 7.74 4.42 0.08
CA GLN A 97 8.54 3.26 0.49
C GLN A 97 7.80 2.36 1.48
N ASP A 98 7.11 2.96 2.47
CA ASP A 98 6.29 2.21 3.41
C ASP A 98 5.12 1.51 2.73
N TRP A 99 4.49 2.17 1.76
CA TRP A 99 3.41 1.56 0.99
C TRP A 99 3.90 0.40 0.11
N GLU A 100 5.05 0.56 -0.56
CA GLU A 100 5.69 -0.51 -1.33
C GLU A 100 6.05 -1.71 -0.46
N LYS A 101 6.60 -1.45 0.73
CA LYS A 101 6.92 -2.51 1.71
C LYS A 101 5.65 -3.26 2.13
N TYR A 102 4.59 -2.54 2.46
CA TYR A 102 3.29 -3.12 2.80
C TYR A 102 2.74 -4.00 1.66
N LEU A 103 2.82 -3.54 0.41
CA LEU A 103 2.41 -4.35 -0.75
C LEU A 103 3.25 -5.62 -0.89
N SER A 104 4.56 -5.54 -0.63
CA SER A 104 5.45 -6.70 -0.67
C SER A 104 5.13 -7.74 0.43
N GLU A 105 4.72 -7.28 1.62
CA GLU A 105 4.32 -8.13 2.74
C GLU A 105 3.00 -8.85 2.41
N LEU A 106 2.01 -8.14 1.88
CA LEU A 106 0.76 -8.74 1.40
C LEU A 106 0.99 -9.80 0.31
N GLN A 107 1.92 -9.56 -0.62
CA GLN A 107 2.27 -10.55 -1.64
C GLN A 107 2.90 -11.81 -1.02
N LYS A 108 3.74 -11.68 0.01
CA LYS A 108 4.31 -12.82 0.74
C LYS A 108 3.24 -13.58 1.51
N GLU A 109 2.34 -12.88 2.20
CA GLU A 109 1.25 -13.50 2.96
C GLU A 109 0.29 -14.29 2.05
N THR A 110 -0.05 -13.74 0.89
CA THR A 110 -0.89 -14.42 -0.12
C THR A 110 -0.17 -15.63 -0.75
N ALA A 111 1.14 -15.56 -0.96
CA ALA A 111 1.94 -16.71 -1.39
C ALA A 111 2.00 -17.82 -0.31
N ILE A 112 2.11 -17.46 0.97
CA ILE A 112 2.10 -18.43 2.08
C ILE A 112 0.72 -19.05 2.25
N SER A 113 -0.36 -18.27 2.16
CA SER A 113 -1.74 -18.79 2.29
C SER A 113 -2.10 -19.77 1.18
N THR A 114 -1.69 -19.48 -0.06
CA THR A 114 -1.84 -20.41 -1.20
C THR A 114 -0.99 -21.67 -1.06
N THR A 115 0.17 -21.59 -0.38
CA THR A 115 1.02 -22.76 -0.11
C THR A 115 0.46 -23.63 1.02
N ARG A 116 -0.13 -23.04 2.08
CA ARG A 116 -0.85 -23.78 3.13
C ARG A 116 -2.11 -24.48 2.59
N ALA A 117 -2.79 -23.91 1.60
CA ALA A 117 -3.89 -24.58 0.92
C ALA A 117 -3.43 -25.79 0.06
N ARG A 118 -2.14 -25.89 -0.27
CA ARG A 118 -1.55 -26.98 -1.07
C ARG A 118 -1.07 -28.19 -0.27
N PHE A 119 -1.33 -28.27 1.05
CA PHE A 119 -1.12 -29.52 1.80
C PHE A 119 -2.01 -30.70 1.34
N ARG A 120 -2.83 -30.50 0.30
CA ARG A 120 -3.71 -31.51 -0.29
C ARG A 120 -3.21 -32.11 -1.62
N ASN A 121 -2.10 -31.63 -2.18
CA ASN A 121 -1.76 -31.93 -3.59
C ASN A 121 -0.38 -32.58 -3.77
N GLY A 122 -0.17 -33.76 -3.19
CA GLY A 122 0.93 -34.66 -3.57
C GLY A 122 0.47 -35.94 -4.27
N ASN A 123 -0.78 -36.36 -4.07
CA ASN A 123 -1.32 -37.58 -4.64
C ASN A 123 -2.83 -37.39 -4.89
N PRO A 124 -3.32 -37.50 -6.13
CA PRO A 124 -4.74 -37.34 -6.46
C PRO A 124 -5.65 -38.39 -5.79
N ASN A 125 -5.07 -39.44 -5.19
CA ASN A 125 -5.77 -40.48 -4.43
C ASN A 125 -5.60 -40.34 -2.90
N ASP A 126 -5.13 -39.18 -2.40
CA ASP A 126 -5.00 -38.96 -0.96
C ASP A 126 -6.34 -38.55 -0.34
N GLU A 127 -7.04 -39.53 0.24
CA GLU A 127 -8.34 -39.35 0.92
C GLU A 127 -8.21 -38.81 2.36
N ARG A 128 -7.00 -38.48 2.82
CA ARG A 128 -6.77 -37.96 4.18
C ARG A 128 -7.51 -36.65 4.38
N THR A 129 -8.35 -36.60 5.42
CA THR A 129 -9.20 -35.45 5.75
C THR A 129 -8.60 -34.58 6.85
N SER A 130 -7.57 -35.05 7.55
CA SER A 130 -6.83 -34.29 8.56
C SER A 130 -5.35 -34.69 8.63
N PRO A 131 -4.45 -33.79 9.08
CA PRO A 131 -3.03 -34.10 9.25
C PRO A 131 -2.84 -35.24 10.27
N GLY A 132 -2.22 -36.35 9.84
CA GLY A 132 -1.98 -37.52 10.69
C GLY A 132 -3.00 -38.66 10.54
N GLN A 133 -4.02 -38.51 9.70
CA GLN A 133 -4.92 -39.60 9.35
C GLN A 133 -4.20 -40.64 8.49
N LEU A 134 -4.16 -41.89 8.94
CA LEU A 134 -3.61 -43.00 8.15
C LEU A 134 -4.55 -43.32 6.99
N LEU A 135 -4.00 -43.71 5.83
CA LEU A 135 -4.80 -44.14 4.69
C LEU A 135 -5.45 -45.51 4.97
N PRO A 136 -6.59 -45.83 4.32
CA PRO A 136 -7.21 -47.15 4.38
C PRO A 136 -6.26 -48.23 3.82
N GLY A 137 -5.45 -48.83 4.71
CA GLY A 137 -4.39 -49.79 4.36
C GLY A 137 -3.14 -49.64 5.24
N GLU A 138 -2.81 -48.42 5.65
CA GLU A 138 -1.68 -48.15 6.55
C GLU A 138 -1.98 -48.52 8.01
N PHE A 139 -3.26 -48.59 8.39
CA PHE A 139 -3.69 -49.04 9.72
C PHE A 139 -3.21 -50.46 10.06
N LEU A 140 -3.19 -51.37 9.07
CA LEU A 140 -2.73 -52.75 9.25
C LEU A 140 -1.22 -52.80 9.46
N GLN A 141 -0.45 -52.03 8.69
CA GLN A 141 1.00 -51.96 8.88
C GLN A 141 1.39 -51.31 10.21
N ASP A 142 0.69 -50.25 10.61
CA ASP A 142 1.01 -49.54 11.85
C ASP A 142 0.63 -50.36 13.10
N SER A 143 -0.45 -51.13 13.05
CA SER A 143 -0.83 -52.06 14.12
C SER A 143 0.15 -53.24 14.24
N ILE A 144 0.60 -53.82 13.12
CA ILE A 144 1.63 -54.87 13.11
C ILE A 144 2.95 -54.32 13.66
N ARG A 145 3.35 -53.12 13.27
CA ARG A 145 4.60 -52.48 13.74
C ARG A 145 4.56 -52.19 15.24
N LYS A 146 3.42 -51.70 15.75
CA LYS A 146 3.20 -51.51 17.19
C LYS A 146 3.24 -52.83 17.96
N ALA A 147 2.60 -53.89 17.45
CA ALA A 147 2.63 -55.21 18.07
C ALA A 147 4.05 -55.80 18.13
N GLN A 148 4.83 -55.67 17.06
CA GLN A 148 6.23 -56.11 17.03
C GLN A 148 7.13 -55.32 17.97
N SER A 149 6.86 -54.03 18.17
CA SER A 149 7.62 -53.19 19.11
C SER A 149 7.34 -53.55 20.59
N GLN A 150 6.13 -54.03 20.89
CA GLN A 150 5.75 -54.47 22.23
C GLN A 150 6.32 -55.83 22.60
N MET A 151 6.52 -56.74 21.64
CA MET A 151 7.20 -58.03 21.88
C MET A 151 8.73 -57.91 22.06
N ARG A 152 9.32 -56.74 21.77
CA ARG A 152 10.75 -56.48 21.93
C ARG A 152 11.10 -55.76 23.24
N ARG A 153 10.13 -55.60 24.15
CA ARG A 153 10.33 -55.14 25.53
C ARG A 153 10.05 -56.29 26.48
#